data_AF-A0A2K3MLI8-F1
#
_entry.id   AF-A0A2K3MLI8-F1
#
_cell.length_a   1.000
_cell.length_b   1.000
_cell.length_c   1.000
_cell.angle_alpha   90.00
_cell.angle_beta   90.00
_cell.angle_gamma   90.00
#
_symmetry.space_group_name_H-M   'P 1'
#
loop_
_entity.id
_entity.type
_entity.pdbx_description
1 polymer ?
#
loop_
_entity_poly.entity_id
_entity_poly.type
_entity_poly.pdbx_seq_one_letter_code
_entity_poly.pdbx_strand_id
1 'polypeptide(L)' 'ATEDSSPGIKQATGDSSPAAKARSLFCPDCDGNGAIACTQCQGGGVNLIDHYNGRFKAGGLCWLCR' A
#
# COMPACT_ATOMS: atom_id res chain seq x y z
N ALA A 1 -48.07 32.17 -0.96
CA ALA A 1 -46.63 32.37 -0.74
C ALA A 1 -45.95 31.04 -1.03
N THR A 2 -45.19 31.03 -2.12
CA THR A 2 -44.09 30.10 -2.43
C THR A 2 -43.10 30.09 -1.25
N GLU A 3 -42.24 29.10 -0.99
CA GLU A 3 -41.19 28.46 -1.80
C GLU A 3 -40.85 27.11 -1.12
N ASP A 4 -40.77 25.96 -1.81
CA ASP A 4 -39.59 25.44 -2.53
C ASP A 4 -38.32 25.51 -1.65
N SER A 5 -37.65 24.42 -1.26
CA SER A 5 -36.99 23.49 -2.17
C SER A 5 -36.82 22.11 -1.55
N SER A 6 -37.27 21.09 -2.28
CA SER A 6 -36.88 19.70 -2.10
C SER A 6 -35.52 19.47 -2.78
N PRO A 7 -34.46 18.99 -2.10
CA PRO A 7 -33.29 18.54 -2.81
C PRO A 7 -33.56 17.14 -3.37
N GLY A 8 -33.93 17.11 -4.66
CA GLY A 8 -34.04 15.88 -5.44
C GLY A 8 -32.74 15.05 -5.36
N ILE A 9 -32.89 13.79 -4.96
CA ILE A 9 -31.86 12.75 -5.07
C ILE A 9 -31.70 12.48 -6.57
N LYS A 10 -30.67 13.09 -7.15
CA LYS A 10 -30.18 12.77 -8.49
C LYS A 10 -29.33 11.52 -8.37
N GLN A 11 -29.92 10.37 -8.73
CA GLN A 11 -29.21 9.10 -8.80
C GLN A 11 -28.36 9.12 -10.07
N ALA A 12 -27.05 9.25 -9.92
CA ALA A 12 -26.12 9.09 -11.02
C ALA A 12 -26.00 7.58 -11.32
N THR A 13 -26.56 7.13 -12.44
CA THR A 13 -26.24 5.83 -13.03
C THR A 13 -24.83 5.90 -13.61
N GLY A 14 -23.85 5.68 -12.75
CA GLY A 14 -22.47 5.37 -13.11
C GLY A 14 -22.05 4.19 -12.26
N ASP A 15 -21.98 3.01 -12.87
CA ASP A 15 -21.44 1.79 -12.25
C ASP A 15 -19.95 1.97 -11.96
N SER A 16 -19.64 2.65 -10.85
CA SER A 16 -18.36 2.65 -10.16
C SER A 16 -18.45 3.57 -8.94
N SER A 17 -19.30 3.21 -7.99
CA SER A 17 -19.10 3.71 -6.62
C SER A 17 -17.77 3.13 -6.13
N PRO A 18 -16.75 3.94 -5.80
CA PRO A 18 -15.56 3.41 -5.16
C PRO A 18 -16.02 2.75 -3.86
N ALA A 19 -15.87 1.42 -3.79
CA ALA A 19 -16.26 0.64 -2.63
C ALA A 19 -15.73 1.36 -1.39
N ALA A 20 -16.62 1.72 -0.46
CA ALA A 20 -16.24 2.40 0.76
C ALA A 20 -15.20 1.53 1.47
N LYS A 21 -13.93 1.94 1.42
CA LYS A 21 -12.81 1.14 1.94
C LYS A 21 -13.12 0.81 3.39
N ALA A 22 -13.27 -0.50 3.67
CA ALA A 22 -13.54 -1.01 5.01
C ALA A 22 -12.53 -0.41 5.97
N ARG A 23 -13.04 0.17 7.07
CA ARG A 23 -12.21 0.84 8.06
C ARG A 23 -11.58 -0.24 8.95
N SER A 24 -10.27 -0.35 8.91
CA SER A 24 -9.48 -1.30 9.73
C SER A 24 -8.63 -0.51 10.72
N LEU A 25 -8.53 -1.00 11.96
CA LEU A 25 -7.61 -0.47 12.96
C LEU A 25 -6.16 -0.87 12.67
N PHE A 26 -5.96 -2.03 12.06
CA PHE A 26 -4.63 -2.55 11.74
C PHE A 26 -4.22 -2.12 10.34
N CYS A 27 -2.93 -1.81 10.18
CA CYS A 27 -2.33 -1.59 8.87
C CYS A 27 -2.39 -2.90 8.07
N PRO A 28 -3.14 -2.97 6.96
CA PRO A 28 -3.33 -4.21 6.21
C PRO A 28 -2.04 -4.68 5.53
N ASP A 29 -1.09 -3.79 5.28
CA ASP A 29 0.12 -4.12 4.53
C ASP A 29 1.19 -4.79 5.41
N CYS A 30 1.15 -4.56 6.72
CA CYS A 30 2.10 -5.16 7.68
C CYS A 30 1.43 -5.93 8.82
N ASP A 31 0.12 -6.13 8.72
CA ASP A 31 -0.71 -6.83 9.71
C ASP A 31 -0.51 -6.31 11.15
N GLY A 32 -0.39 -4.99 11.27
CA GLY A 32 -0.18 -4.32 12.57
C GLY A 32 1.21 -4.48 13.20
N ASN A 33 2.15 -5.18 12.57
CA ASN A 33 3.51 -5.39 13.12
C ASN A 33 4.42 -4.16 13.00
N GLY A 34 4.02 -3.15 12.22
CA GLY A 34 4.79 -1.90 12.05
C GLY A 34 5.98 -2.01 11.09
N ALA A 35 6.28 -3.20 10.58
CA ALA A 35 7.29 -3.44 9.55
C ALA A 35 6.90 -4.65 8.69
N ILE A 36 7.47 -4.73 7.49
CA ILE A 36 7.38 -5.90 6.60
C ILE A 36 8.76 -6.54 6.44
N ALA A 37 8.80 -7.80 6.04
CA ALA A 37 10.04 -8.42 5.60
C ALA A 37 10.62 -7.64 4.41
N CYS A 38 11.94 -7.46 4.40
CA CYS A 38 12.60 -6.79 3.29
C CYS A 38 12.36 -7.55 1.99
N THR A 39 11.76 -6.88 1.01
CA THR A 39 11.41 -7.47 -0.28
C THR A 39 12.63 -7.78 -1.14
N GLN A 40 13.76 -7.10 -0.90
CA GLN A 40 14.99 -7.29 -1.67
C GLN A 40 15.77 -8.55 -1.26
N CYS A 41 15.86 -8.83 0.04
CA CYS A 41 16.56 -10.01 0.57
C CYS A 41 15.61 -11.11 1.06
N GLN A 42 14.30 -10.91 0.93
CA GLN A 42 13.25 -11.83 1.36
C GLN A 42 13.39 -12.22 2.85
N GLY A 43 13.88 -11.30 3.68
CA GLY A 43 14.15 -11.54 5.11
C GLY A 43 15.48 -12.23 5.42
N GLY A 44 16.27 -12.63 4.43
CA GLY A 44 17.56 -13.30 4.63
C GLY A 44 18.72 -12.37 5.04
N GLY A 45 18.54 -11.05 4.98
CA GLY A 45 19.55 -10.07 5.40
C GLY A 45 20.75 -9.90 4.45
N VAL A 46 20.83 -10.69 3.37
CA VAL A 46 21.90 -10.65 2.36
C VAL A 46 21.37 -10.35 0.96
N ASN A 47 22.18 -9.70 0.12
CA ASN A 47 21.81 -9.44 -1.27
C ASN A 47 21.75 -10.75 -2.06
N LEU A 48 20.64 -10.98 -2.75
CA LEU A 48 20.46 -12.15 -3.62
C LEU A 48 21.18 -11.99 -4.97
N ILE A 49 21.38 -10.75 -5.43
CA ILE A 49 22.09 -10.40 -6.66
C ILE A 49 22.97 -9.16 -6.45
N ASP A 50 23.83 -8.86 -7.43
CA ASP A 50 24.54 -7.58 -7.48
C ASP A 50 23.56 -6.43 -7.78
N HIS A 51 23.67 -5.33 -7.05
CA HIS A 51 22.89 -4.11 -7.26
C HIS A 51 23.80 -2.90 -7.55
N TYR A 52 23.23 -1.90 -8.25
CA TYR A 52 23.89 -0.63 -8.57
C TYR A 52 25.29 -0.82 -9.17
N ASN A 53 25.36 -1.53 -10.30
CA ASN A 53 26.59 -1.83 -11.04
C ASN A 53 27.64 -2.54 -10.18
N GLY A 54 27.19 -3.43 -9.30
CA GLY A 54 28.06 -4.21 -8.41
C GLY A 54 28.58 -3.43 -7.21
N ARG A 55 28.09 -2.22 -6.92
CA ARG A 55 28.41 -1.50 -5.68
C ARG A 55 27.98 -2.28 -4.45
N PHE A 56 26.85 -2.97 -4.52
CA PHE A 56 26.41 -3.92 -3.50
C PHE A 56 26.41 -5.31 -4.10
N LYS A 57 27.29 -6.19 -3.62
CA LYS A 57 27.51 -7.52 -4.16
C LYS A 57 26.54 -8.56 -3.60
N ALA A 58 26.19 -9.55 -4.42
CA ALA A 58 25.50 -10.76 -4.00
C ALA A 58 26.27 -11.43 -2.85
N GLY A 59 25.54 -11.96 -1.87
CA GLY A 59 26.11 -12.54 -0.64
C GLY A 59 26.58 -11.53 0.40
N GLY A 60 26.71 -10.24 0.05
CA GLY A 60 26.96 -9.16 1.00
C GLY A 60 25.71 -8.75 1.78
N LEU A 61 25.90 -7.91 2.80
CA LEU A 61 24.81 -7.35 3.62
C LEU A 61 23.79 -6.62 2.73
N CYS A 62 22.50 -6.83 2.99
CA CYS A 62 21.43 -6.27 2.15
C CYS A 62 21.56 -4.74 2.05
N TRP A 63 21.56 -4.22 0.82
CA TRP A 63 21.76 -2.78 0.62
C TRP A 63 20.61 -1.93 1.16
N LEU A 64 19.40 -2.50 1.27
CA LEU A 64 18.17 -1.80 1.66
C LEU A 64 17.91 -1.85 3.17
N CYS A 65 17.87 -3.05 3.76
CA CYS A 65 17.35 -3.27 5.12
C CYS A 65 18.45 -3.50 6.16
N ARG A 66 19.54 -2.75 6.04
CA ARG A 66 20.63 -2.71 7.03
C ARG A 66 20.09 -2.36 8.41
#